data_AF-A0A838A6D5-F1
#
_entry.id   AF-A0A838A6D5-F1
#
_cell.length_a   1.000
_cell.length_b   1.000
_cell.length_c   1.000
_cell.angle_alpha   90.00
_cell.angle_beta   90.00
_cell.angle_gamma   90.00
#
_symmetry.space_group_name_H-M   'P 1'
#
loop_
_entity.id
_entity.type
_entity.pdbx_description
1 polymer ?
#
loop_
_entity_poly.entity_id
_entity_poly.type
_entity_poly.pdbx_seq_one_letter_code
_entity_poly.pdbx_strand_id
1 'polypeptide(L)'
;MVRQYPWDLRPVPWSDRPEFTRGTYEGLPLLSWGLAPRDKLATRRQLRAMGLRPGGQDPVALLMFRHRAAHTQVIAELFLIERARPVRAMTPARWRAVHTALAARRTCGQCDTDTETYLPRQRPVCEPCRYQLGELDANDYLHDYLDGDPIAAPQVGVAA
;
A
#
# COMPACT_ATOMS: atom_id res chain seq x y z
N MET A 1 10.81 14.72 -37.47
CA MET A 1 10.77 13.82 -36.30
C MET A 1 9.45 13.06 -36.32
N VAL A 2 9.49 11.74 -36.52
CA VAL A 2 8.31 10.88 -36.38
C VAL A 2 7.92 10.86 -34.90
N ARG A 3 6.65 11.10 -34.57
CA ARG A 3 6.18 10.95 -33.18
C ARG A 3 6.35 9.48 -32.80
N GLN A 4 6.99 9.20 -31.67
CA GLN A 4 7.17 7.83 -31.15
C GLN A 4 5.86 7.04 -31.09
N TYR A 5 4.75 7.75 -30.86
CA TYR A 5 3.41 7.18 -30.84
C TYR A 5 2.49 7.98 -31.79
N PRO A 6 1.96 7.36 -32.86
CA PRO A 6 1.05 8.03 -33.79
C PRO A 6 -0.33 8.23 -33.16
N TRP A 7 -1.09 9.21 -33.67
CA TRP A 7 -2.50 9.33 -33.36
C TRP A 7 -3.30 8.53 -34.39
N ASP A 8 -4.09 7.57 -33.96
CA ASP A 8 -4.88 6.74 -34.84
C ASP A 8 -6.20 6.30 -34.21
N LEU A 9 -7.17 6.03 -35.09
CA LEU A 9 -8.48 5.52 -34.72
C LEU A 9 -8.38 4.01 -34.53
N ARG A 10 -8.75 3.49 -33.36
CA ARG A 10 -8.62 2.06 -33.04
C ARG A 10 -9.89 1.52 -32.38
N PRO A 11 -10.23 0.24 -32.59
CA PRO A 11 -11.24 -0.42 -31.77
C PRO A 11 -10.76 -0.45 -30.31
N VAL A 12 -11.66 -0.10 -29.39
CA VAL A 12 -11.36 -0.03 -27.95
C VAL A 12 -12.39 -0.83 -27.15
N PRO A 13 -12.01 -1.46 -26.04
CA PRO A 13 -12.90 -2.34 -25.29
C PRO A 13 -13.97 -1.63 -24.44
N TRP A 14 -14.02 -0.29 -24.44
CA TRP A 14 -15.02 0.52 -23.70
C TRP A 14 -16.03 1.22 -24.61
N SER A 15 -16.00 0.97 -25.91
CA SER A 15 -16.83 1.69 -26.88
C SER A 15 -17.16 0.80 -28.08
N ASP A 16 -18.40 0.88 -28.56
CA ASP A 16 -18.84 0.16 -29.77
C ASP A 16 -18.28 0.79 -31.05
N ARG A 17 -17.69 1.99 -30.94
CA ARG A 17 -17.07 2.71 -32.03
C ARG A 17 -15.56 2.79 -31.80
N PRO A 18 -14.75 2.81 -32.87
CA PRO A 18 -13.34 3.08 -32.74
C PRO A 18 -13.12 4.49 -32.18
N GLU A 19 -12.18 4.63 -31.26
CA GLU A 19 -11.83 5.91 -30.63
C GLU A 19 -10.40 6.33 -30.99
N PHE A 20 -10.13 7.63 -30.88
CA PHE A 20 -8.80 8.17 -31.09
C PHE A 20 -7.87 7.82 -29.94
N THR A 21 -6.78 7.14 -30.26
CA THR A 21 -5.74 6.74 -29.33
C THR A 21 -4.39 7.26 -29.79
N ARG A 22 -3.43 7.35 -28.86
CA ARG A 22 -2.04 7.66 -29.14
C ARG A 22 -1.29 6.37 -29.47
N GLY A 23 -1.83 5.56 -30.37
CA GLY A 23 -1.26 4.26 -30.75
C GLY A 23 -1.37 3.21 -29.64
N THR A 24 -0.38 2.33 -29.59
CA THR A 24 -0.30 1.24 -28.60
C THR A 24 1.02 1.25 -27.86
N TYR A 25 0.98 0.84 -26.60
CA TYR A 25 2.15 0.53 -25.78
C TYR A 25 1.91 -0.82 -25.10
N GLU A 26 2.87 -1.74 -25.21
CA GLU A 26 2.74 -3.11 -24.69
C GLU A 26 1.48 -3.85 -25.17
N GLY A 27 1.07 -3.60 -26.42
CA GLY A 27 -0.13 -4.19 -27.02
C GLY A 27 -1.46 -3.58 -26.55
N LEU A 28 -1.43 -2.64 -25.60
CA LEU A 28 -2.63 -1.95 -25.10
C LEU A 28 -2.81 -0.56 -25.75
N PRO A 29 -4.05 -0.11 -25.98
CA PRO A 29 -4.33 1.25 -26.41
C PRO A 29 -3.70 2.27 -25.46
N LEU A 30 -2.95 3.22 -26.03
CA LEU A 30 -2.29 4.28 -25.28
C LEU A 30 -3.11 5.57 -25.37
N LEU A 31 -3.54 6.10 -24.24
CA LEU A 31 -4.31 7.33 -24.12
C LEU A 31 -3.42 8.46 -23.62
N SER A 32 -3.69 9.68 -24.08
CA SER A 32 -3.11 10.88 -23.49
C SER A 32 -3.98 11.43 -22.37
N TRP A 33 -3.40 12.28 -21.54
CA TRP A 33 -4.14 12.99 -20.50
C TRP A 33 -5.40 13.66 -21.07
N GLY A 34 -6.54 13.41 -20.43
CA GLY A 34 -7.84 13.99 -20.78
C GLY A 34 -8.67 13.18 -21.77
N LEU A 35 -8.11 12.16 -22.44
CA LEU A 35 -8.86 11.38 -23.43
C LEU A 35 -9.61 10.17 -22.87
N ALA A 36 -9.21 9.65 -21.71
CA ALA A 36 -9.89 8.50 -21.12
C ALA A 36 -11.31 8.87 -20.65
N PRO A 37 -12.36 8.17 -21.11
CA PRO A 37 -13.73 8.37 -20.63
C PRO A 37 -13.83 8.04 -19.14
N ARG A 38 -14.11 9.05 -18.30
CA ARG A 38 -14.07 8.93 -16.83
C ARG A 38 -15.21 8.10 -16.25
N ASP A 39 -16.29 7.96 -17.00
CA ASP A 39 -17.47 7.16 -16.72
C ASP A 39 -17.23 5.66 -16.95
N LYS A 40 -16.28 5.30 -17.83
CA LYS A 40 -16.00 3.90 -18.20
C LYS A 40 -14.67 3.38 -17.71
N LEU A 41 -13.65 4.24 -17.65
CA LEU A 41 -12.29 3.87 -17.31
C LEU A 41 -11.83 4.52 -16.00
N ALA A 42 -11.16 3.74 -15.18
CA ALA A 42 -10.56 4.22 -13.95
C ALA A 42 -9.18 3.56 -13.70
N THR A 43 -8.28 4.33 -13.09
CA THR A 43 -7.06 3.79 -12.50
C THR A 43 -7.36 2.97 -11.25
N ARG A 44 -6.42 2.12 -10.81
CA ARG A 44 -6.56 1.35 -9.55
C ARG A 44 -6.90 2.24 -8.36
N ARG A 45 -6.29 3.42 -8.28
CA ARG A 45 -6.53 4.40 -7.21
C ARG A 45 -7.94 4.99 -7.29
N GLN A 46 -8.42 5.32 -8.48
CA GLN A 46 -9.78 5.83 -8.68
C GLN A 46 -10.83 4.75 -8.36
N LEU A 47 -10.63 3.50 -8.78
CA LEU A 47 -11.51 2.40 -8.38
C LEU A 47 -11.58 2.27 -6.85
N ARG A 48 -10.45 2.36 -6.16
CA ARG A 48 -10.43 2.30 -4.69
C ARG A 48 -11.21 3.43 -4.03
N ALA A 49 -11.12 4.65 -4.57
CA ALA A 49 -11.93 5.77 -4.10
C ALA A 49 -13.44 5.53 -4.30
N MET A 50 -13.82 4.74 -5.31
CA MET A 50 -15.21 4.31 -5.56
C MET A 50 -15.63 3.07 -4.75
N GLY A 51 -14.79 2.55 -3.85
CA GLY A 51 -15.08 1.29 -3.15
C GLY A 51 -14.99 0.04 -4.04
N LEU A 52 -14.33 0.16 -5.19
CA LEU A 52 -14.13 -0.90 -6.18
C LEU A 52 -12.68 -1.39 -6.23
N ARG A 53 -12.49 -2.56 -6.83
CA ARG A 53 -11.20 -3.16 -7.19
C ARG A 53 -11.27 -3.68 -8.63
N PRO A 54 -10.15 -3.85 -9.34
CA PRO A 54 -10.12 -4.37 -10.71
C PRO A 54 -10.84 -5.71 -10.90
N GLY A 55 -11.00 -6.50 -9.84
CA GLY A 55 -11.76 -7.75 -9.89
C GLY A 55 -11.03 -8.91 -10.56
N GLY A 56 -9.72 -8.78 -10.82
CA GLY A 56 -8.91 -9.77 -11.53
C GLY A 56 -8.82 -9.54 -13.04
N GLN A 57 -9.40 -8.45 -13.55
CA GLN A 57 -9.21 -8.04 -14.94
C GLN A 57 -7.82 -7.43 -15.14
N ASP A 58 -7.22 -7.69 -16.29
CA ASP A 58 -6.04 -6.98 -16.79
C ASP A 58 -6.41 -5.56 -17.24
N PRO A 59 -5.45 -4.62 -17.26
CA PRO A 59 -5.68 -3.28 -17.78
C PRO A 59 -6.11 -3.33 -19.25
N VAL A 60 -7.05 -2.47 -19.62
CA VAL A 60 -7.59 -2.38 -20.98
C VAL A 60 -6.96 -1.27 -21.82
N ALA A 61 -6.28 -0.34 -21.16
CA ALA A 61 -5.56 0.76 -21.78
C ALA A 61 -4.51 1.32 -20.82
N LEU A 62 -3.59 2.09 -21.36
CA LEU A 62 -2.56 2.80 -20.62
C LEU A 62 -2.71 4.29 -20.84
N LEU A 63 -2.62 5.08 -19.77
CA LEU A 63 -2.64 6.53 -19.82
C LEU A 63 -1.21 7.06 -19.64
N MET A 64 -0.71 7.79 -20.63
CA MET A 64 0.64 8.35 -20.57
C MET A 64 0.60 9.88 -20.51
N PHE A 65 1.27 10.43 -19.50
CA PHE A 65 1.38 11.86 -19.30
C PHE A 65 2.72 12.24 -18.65
N ARG A 66 3.07 13.52 -18.73
CA ARG A 66 4.28 14.05 -18.08
C ARG A 66 3.89 14.68 -16.75
N HIS A 67 4.41 14.14 -15.65
CA HIS A 67 4.26 14.74 -14.33
C HIS A 67 5.30 15.85 -14.18
N ARG A 68 4.85 17.11 -14.35
CA ARG A 68 5.76 18.26 -14.44
C ARG A 68 6.61 18.47 -13.19
N ALA A 69 6.01 18.40 -12.00
CA ALA A 69 6.71 18.64 -10.74
C ALA A 69 7.79 17.58 -10.43
N ALA A 70 7.59 16.34 -10.88
CA ALA A 70 8.56 15.26 -10.69
C ALA A 70 9.48 15.09 -11.91
N HIS A 71 9.33 15.91 -12.95
CA HIS A 71 10.07 15.83 -14.22
C HIS A 71 10.06 14.44 -14.89
N THR A 72 9.04 13.62 -14.62
CA THR A 72 8.97 12.22 -15.05
C THR A 72 7.80 11.97 -16.01
N GLN A 73 7.95 10.94 -16.85
CA GLN A 73 6.86 10.40 -17.64
C GLN A 73 6.18 9.30 -16.82
N VAL A 74 4.86 9.40 -16.70
CA VAL A 74 4.04 8.47 -15.93
C VAL A 74 3.14 7.70 -16.88
N ILE A 75 3.10 6.39 -16.70
CA ILE A 75 2.15 5.49 -17.34
C ILE A 75 1.23 4.96 -16.25
N ALA A 76 -0.07 5.10 -16.46
CA ALA A 76 -1.09 4.62 -15.53
C ALA A 76 -2.00 3.60 -16.21
N GLU A 77 -2.16 2.46 -15.59
CA GLU A 77 -3.09 1.41 -16.01
C GLU A 77 -4.54 1.87 -15.84
N LEU A 78 -5.36 1.65 -16.88
CA LEU A 78 -6.79 1.90 -16.89
C LEU A 78 -7.58 0.59 -16.95
N PHE A 79 -8.62 0.52 -16.12
CA PHE A 79 -9.50 -0.63 -15.95
C PHE A 79 -10.94 -0.23 -16.27
N LEU A 80 -11.73 -1.17 -16.78
CA LEU A 80 -13.17 -0.97 -16.97
C LEU A 80 -13.89 -0.94 -15.63
N ILE A 81 -14.65 0.13 -15.40
CA ILE A 81 -15.45 0.31 -14.19
C ILE A 81 -16.57 -0.73 -14.14
N GLU A 82 -17.23 -1.02 -15.27
CA GLU A 82 -18.32 -2.00 -15.36
C GLU A 82 -17.90 -3.43 -14.96
N ARG A 83 -16.63 -3.78 -15.20
CA ARG A 83 -16.05 -5.08 -14.84
C ARG A 83 -15.39 -5.09 -13.46
N ALA A 84 -15.32 -3.92 -12.81
CA ALA A 84 -14.79 -3.82 -11.47
C ALA A 84 -15.71 -4.52 -10.47
N ARG A 85 -15.14 -4.92 -9.35
CA ARG A 85 -15.89 -5.58 -8.27
C ARG A 85 -15.78 -4.77 -7.00
N PRO A 86 -16.75 -4.85 -6.07
CA PRO A 86 -16.59 -4.28 -4.75
C PRO A 86 -15.29 -4.73 -4.09
N VAL A 87 -14.67 -3.80 -3.35
CA VAL A 87 -13.56 -4.13 -2.47
C VAL A 87 -14.02 -5.23 -1.52
N ARG A 88 -13.15 -6.23 -1.30
CA ARG A 88 -13.46 -7.30 -0.35
C ARG A 88 -13.67 -6.68 1.03
N ALA A 89 -14.87 -6.85 1.58
CA ALA A 89 -15.17 -6.40 2.93
C ALA A 89 -14.21 -7.05 3.94
N MET A 90 -13.88 -6.30 4.99
CA MET A 90 -13.16 -6.86 6.12
C MET A 90 -14.12 -7.79 6.87
N THR A 91 -13.68 -9.02 7.14
CA THR A 91 -14.47 -9.99 7.92
C THR A 91 -13.92 -10.07 9.34
N PRO A 92 -14.73 -10.50 10.34
CA PRO A 92 -14.23 -10.69 11.69
C PRO A 92 -13.00 -11.61 11.77
N ALA A 93 -12.94 -12.65 10.93
CA ALA A 93 -11.78 -13.53 10.85
C ALA A 93 -10.52 -12.80 10.34
N ARG A 94 -10.66 -11.91 9.35
CA ARG A 94 -9.54 -11.09 8.87
C ARG A 94 -9.10 -10.06 9.90
N TRP A 95 -10.03 -9.43 10.61
CA TRP A 95 -9.71 -8.54 11.73
C TRP A 95 -8.88 -9.28 12.78
N ARG A 96 -9.34 -10.46 13.23
CA ARG A 96 -8.57 -11.28 14.17
C ARG A 96 -7.17 -11.59 13.66
N ALA A 97 -7.03 -12.01 12.40
CA ALA A 97 -5.72 -12.28 11.81
C ALA A 97 -4.81 -11.05 11.81
N VAL A 98 -5.34 -9.86 11.49
CA VAL A 98 -4.60 -8.60 11.58
C VAL A 98 -4.20 -8.31 13.02
N HIS A 99 -5.12 -8.39 13.97
CA HIS A 99 -4.83 -8.15 15.39
C HIS A 99 -3.77 -9.11 15.93
N THR A 100 -3.85 -10.41 15.60
CA THR A 100 -2.82 -11.39 15.97
C THR A 100 -1.46 -11.05 15.36
N ALA A 101 -1.43 -10.66 14.07
CA ALA A 101 -0.19 -10.27 13.41
C ALA A 101 0.42 -8.98 14.00
N LEU A 102 -0.42 -8.02 14.41
CA LEU A 102 0.02 -6.81 15.08
C LEU A 102 0.52 -7.11 16.49
N ALA A 103 -0.20 -7.91 17.27
CA ALA A 103 0.23 -8.35 18.60
C ALA A 103 1.61 -9.03 18.54
N ALA A 104 1.81 -9.98 17.62
CA ALA A 104 3.11 -10.64 17.45
C ALA A 104 4.26 -9.67 17.09
N ARG A 105 3.97 -8.51 16.49
CA ARG A 105 4.99 -7.47 16.20
C ARG A 105 5.28 -6.55 17.38
N ARG A 106 4.47 -6.61 18.45
CA ARG A 106 4.60 -5.78 19.66
C ARG A 106 4.94 -6.63 20.89
N THR A 107 4.77 -7.95 20.83
CA THR A 107 5.14 -8.86 21.92
C THR A 107 6.65 -9.05 21.96
N CYS A 108 7.25 -8.77 23.12
CA CYS A 108 8.65 -9.00 23.38
C CYS A 108 8.96 -10.50 23.46
N GLY A 109 9.92 -10.99 22.67
CA GLY A 109 10.38 -12.38 22.72
C GLY A 109 11.29 -12.73 23.92
N GLN A 110 11.31 -11.92 24.99
CA GLN A 110 12.02 -12.20 26.24
C GLN A 110 11.09 -12.25 27.45
N CYS A 111 10.14 -11.32 27.55
CA CYS A 111 9.21 -11.21 28.68
C CYS A 111 7.74 -11.40 28.29
N ASP A 112 7.43 -11.66 27.01
CA ASP A 112 6.09 -11.84 26.45
C ASP A 112 5.12 -10.65 26.65
N THR A 113 5.61 -9.50 27.10
CA THR A 113 4.81 -8.27 27.25
C THR A 113 4.51 -7.63 25.89
N ASP A 114 3.26 -7.23 25.65
CA ASP A 114 2.88 -6.35 24.53
C ASP A 114 3.35 -4.91 24.84
N THR A 115 4.29 -4.40 24.05
CA THR A 115 4.89 -3.07 24.29
C THR A 115 4.06 -1.90 23.77
N GLU A 116 2.86 -2.15 23.22
CA GLU A 116 1.98 -1.19 22.55
C GLU A 116 2.56 -0.53 21.27
N THR A 117 3.89 -0.50 21.16
CA THR A 117 4.71 -0.05 20.02
C THR A 117 5.31 -1.24 19.28
N TYR A 118 5.61 -1.08 17.98
CA TYR A 118 6.21 -2.13 17.17
C TYR A 118 7.69 -2.37 17.50
N LEU A 119 8.05 -3.62 17.73
CA LEU A 119 9.42 -4.06 17.92
C LEU A 119 10.13 -4.31 16.59
N PRO A 120 11.48 -4.24 16.56
CA PRO A 120 12.27 -4.60 15.38
C PRO A 120 12.05 -6.06 14.96
N ARG A 121 11.92 -6.31 13.64
CA ARG A 121 11.65 -7.68 13.13
C ARG A 121 12.78 -8.67 13.36
N GLN A 122 14.03 -8.21 13.28
CA GLN A 122 15.21 -9.08 13.42
C GLN A 122 15.43 -9.51 14.87
N ARG A 123 15.10 -8.64 15.82
CA ARG A 123 15.26 -8.86 17.26
C ARG A 123 14.07 -8.23 18.00
N PRO A 124 12.96 -8.97 18.17
CA PRO A 124 11.74 -8.45 18.76
C PRO A 124 11.86 -8.44 20.29
N VAL A 125 12.73 -7.58 20.83
CA VAL A 125 12.97 -7.46 22.26
C VAL A 125 12.68 -6.03 22.69
N CYS A 126 11.89 -5.87 23.74
CA CYS A 126 11.58 -4.57 24.30
C CYS A 126 12.82 -3.91 24.88
N GLU A 127 12.80 -2.59 24.95
CA GLU A 127 13.90 -1.79 25.48
C GLU A 127 14.31 -2.19 26.92
N PRO A 128 13.40 -2.40 27.89
CA PRO A 128 13.78 -2.88 29.22
C PRO A 128 14.54 -4.22 29.20
N CYS A 129 14.13 -5.17 28.35
CA CYS A 129 14.86 -6.42 28.21
C CYS A 129 16.20 -6.24 27.48
N ARG A 130 16.30 -5.31 26.52
CA ARG A 130 17.60 -4.96 25.89
C ARG A 130 18.56 -4.37 26.91
N TYR A 131 18.08 -3.53 27.82
CA TYR A 131 18.86 -2.99 28.93
C TYR A 131 19.40 -4.10 29.83
N GLN A 132 18.53 -4.99 30.31
CA GLN A 132 18.92 -6.09 31.20
C GLN A 132 19.90 -7.07 30.55
N LEU A 133 19.82 -7.24 29.23
CA LEU A 133 20.75 -8.08 28.45
C LEU A 133 22.08 -7.38 28.12
N GLY A 134 22.27 -6.11 28.51
CA GLY A 134 23.49 -5.35 28.23
C GLY A 134 23.66 -4.97 26.76
N GLU A 135 22.57 -4.88 26.00
CA GLU A 135 22.58 -4.60 24.56
C GLU A 135 22.21 -3.15 24.19
N LEU A 136 22.03 -2.31 25.21
CA LEU A 136 22.01 -0.86 25.06
C LEU A 136 23.38 -0.34 25.48
N ASP A 137 23.95 0.54 24.67
CA ASP A 137 25.21 1.23 25.02
C ASP A 137 24.95 2.10 26.23
N ALA A 138 25.86 2.14 27.22
CA ALA A 138 25.68 2.94 28.43
C ALA A 138 25.41 4.44 28.19
N ASN A 139 25.71 4.97 26.99
CA ASN A 139 25.42 6.34 26.56
C ASN A 139 24.23 6.44 25.57
N ASP A 140 23.47 5.37 25.38
CA ASP A 140 22.25 5.39 24.58
C ASP A 140 21.20 6.28 25.27
N TYR A 141 20.58 7.19 24.52
CA TYR A 141 19.60 8.17 25.03
C TYR A 141 18.35 7.50 25.63
N LEU A 142 18.16 6.21 25.38
CA LEU A 142 17.12 5.37 25.97
C LEU A 142 17.38 5.03 27.45
N HIS A 143 18.62 5.13 27.93
CA HIS A 143 18.93 4.92 29.36
C HIS A 143 18.31 5.98 30.28
N ASP A 144 18.17 7.22 29.81
CA ASP A 144 17.58 8.32 30.58
C ASP A 144 16.09 8.09 30.91
N TYR A 145 15.42 7.17 30.19
CA TYR A 145 14.01 6.81 30.39
C TYR A 145 13.79 5.66 31.38
N LEU A 146 14.85 5.05 31.94
CA LEU A 146 14.74 3.96 32.92
C LEU A 146 14.75 4.44 34.38
N ASP A 147 15.27 5.64 34.66
CA ASP A 147 15.14 6.32 35.96
C ASP A 147 13.86 7.17 36.08
N GLY A 148 13.12 7.33 34.97
CA GLY A 148 11.78 7.91 34.92
C GLY A 148 10.70 6.82 34.86
N ASP A 149 9.48 7.15 35.30
CA ASP A 149 8.35 6.22 35.27
C ASP A 149 8.20 5.57 33.87
N PRO A 150 8.32 4.24 33.74
CA PRO A 150 8.30 3.58 32.46
C PRO A 150 6.93 3.74 31.79
N ILE A 151 6.92 4.00 30.48
CA ILE A 151 5.69 4.17 29.67
C ILE A 151 4.77 2.94 29.76
N ALA A 152 5.33 1.76 30.08
CA ALA A 152 4.58 0.60 30.50
C ALA A 152 5.14 0.11 31.84
N ALA A 153 4.34 0.24 32.92
CA ALA A 153 4.69 -0.33 34.21
C ALA A 153 4.90 -1.84 34.06
N PRO A 154 6.03 -2.41 34.55
CA PRO A 154 6.16 -3.86 34.63
C PRO A 154 5.06 -4.36 35.55
N GLN A 155 4.05 -5.05 35.00
CA GLN A 155 3.09 -5.76 35.82
C GLN A 155 3.79 -7.00 36.36
N VAL A 156 4.49 -6.80 37.48
CA VAL A 156 5.07 -7.89 38.25
C VAL A 156 3.89 -8.72 38.76
N GLY A 157 3.66 -9.85 38.11
CA GLY A 157 2.73 -10.86 38.59
C GLY A 157 3.19 -11.30 39.97
N VAL A 158 2.46 -10.86 41.00
CA VAL A 158 2.60 -11.41 42.35
C VAL A 158 1.94 -12.79 42.31
N ALA A 159 2.74 -13.83 42.11
CA ALA A 159 2.33 -15.20 42.40
C ALA A 159 2.53 -15.45 43.90
N ALA A 160 1.43 -15.80 44.58
CA ALA A 160 1.40 -16.36 45.93
C ALA A 160 1.50 -17.90 45.86
#